data_AF-A0AAU4W7F1-F1
#
_entry.id   AF-A0AAU4W7F1-F1
#
_cell.length_a   1.000
_cell.length_b   1.000
_cell.length_c   1.000
_cell.angle_alpha   90.00
_cell.angle_beta   90.00
_cell.angle_gamma   90.00
#
_symmetry.space_group_name_H-M   'P 1'
#
loop_
_entity.id
_entity.type
_entity.pdbx_description
1 polymer ?
#
loop_
_entity_poly.entity_id
_entity_poly.type
_entity_poly.pdbx_seq_one_letter_code
_entity_poly.pdbx_strand_id
1 'polypeptide(L)'
;MRYAFIDAERAAEANPGGHSVALLCRVLGVSRSGYYAYLSGRLAAEKRACQEERLIAEIRHHHDLSRRAYGAPRVTAALRRGGHRVNHKRVERLMREHGISGITRRRRRGLTRADRNAIASPDLVGRDFTAAEPGTKLVGDITYLPTLAGWWYLATVIDLATREVVGYGMADHHRAGLVVDALRMAAGRGALKEGCIAHSDRGSELGLNRSSQHHRLDRGDQLALFLDPEDRSWGHRITYPVCRDSANTGQSR
;
A
#
# COMPACT_ATOMS: atom_id res chain seq x y z
N MET A 1 -49.41 -12.10 -12.86
CA MET A 1 -50.22 -11.52 -13.95
C MET A 1 -51.54 -10.91 -13.49
N ARG A 2 -52.27 -11.44 -12.49
CA ARG A 2 -53.59 -10.90 -12.06
C ARG A 2 -53.58 -9.44 -11.59
N TYR A 3 -52.60 -9.02 -10.78
CA TYR A 3 -52.55 -7.63 -10.27
C TYR A 3 -52.09 -6.61 -11.33
N ALA A 4 -51.25 -7.01 -12.28
CA ALA A 4 -50.84 -6.15 -13.40
C ALA A 4 -52.03 -5.83 -14.32
N PHE A 5 -52.89 -6.83 -14.57
CA PHE A 5 -54.15 -6.63 -15.30
C PHE A 5 -55.09 -5.67 -14.56
N ILE A 6 -55.24 -5.80 -13.23
CA ILE A 6 -56.04 -4.86 -12.44
C ILE A 6 -55.50 -3.43 -12.57
N ASP A 7 -54.17 -3.26 -12.62
CA ASP A 7 -53.55 -1.94 -12.75
C ASP A 7 -53.77 -1.30 -14.12
N ALA A 8 -53.87 -2.10 -15.18
CA ALA A 8 -54.14 -1.63 -16.55
C ALA A 8 -55.64 -1.29 -16.78
N GLU A 9 -56.54 -2.10 -16.23
CA GLU A 9 -57.99 -1.99 -16.48
C GLU A 9 -58.74 -1.14 -15.45
N ARG A 10 -58.06 -0.66 -14.39
CA ARG A 10 -58.72 0.18 -13.39
C ARG A 10 -59.09 1.54 -13.96
N ALA A 11 -60.22 2.07 -13.50
CA ALA A 11 -60.58 3.46 -13.72
C ALA A 11 -59.46 4.39 -13.22
N ALA A 12 -58.90 5.19 -14.12
CA ALA A 12 -57.87 6.18 -13.87
C ALA A 12 -57.98 7.28 -14.94
N GLU A 13 -57.31 8.43 -14.78
CA GLU A 13 -57.27 9.47 -15.82
C GLU A 13 -56.81 8.92 -17.19
N ALA A 14 -55.84 8.00 -17.17
CA ALA A 14 -55.34 7.34 -18.37
C ALA A 14 -56.29 6.27 -18.97
N ASN A 15 -57.32 5.85 -18.22
CA ASN A 15 -58.34 4.90 -18.67
C ASN A 15 -59.72 5.28 -18.10
N PRO A 16 -60.41 6.27 -18.70
CA PRO A 16 -61.70 6.77 -18.21
C PRO A 16 -62.83 5.74 -18.29
N GLY A 17 -62.71 4.76 -19.20
CA GLY A 17 -63.65 3.64 -19.36
C GLY A 17 -63.34 2.44 -18.45
N GLY A 18 -62.31 2.55 -17.60
CA GLY A 18 -61.86 1.46 -16.74
C GLY A 18 -62.87 1.08 -15.65
N HIS A 19 -62.61 -0.05 -15.01
CA HIS A 19 -63.50 -0.61 -13.99
C HIS A 19 -63.02 -0.30 -12.57
N SER A 20 -63.93 -0.35 -11.59
CA SER A 20 -63.53 -0.21 -10.20
C SER A 20 -62.61 -1.37 -9.78
N VAL A 21 -61.58 -1.06 -8.98
CA VAL A 21 -60.67 -2.08 -8.40
C VAL A 21 -61.46 -3.15 -7.65
N ALA A 22 -62.56 -2.78 -7.00
CA ALA A 22 -63.44 -3.71 -6.30
C ALA A 22 -64.10 -4.74 -7.23
N LEU A 23 -64.54 -4.31 -8.42
CA LEU A 23 -65.11 -5.21 -9.44
C LEU A 23 -64.04 -6.15 -9.98
N LEU A 24 -62.89 -5.61 -10.38
CA LEU A 24 -61.78 -6.38 -10.96
C LEU A 24 -61.23 -7.42 -9.97
N CYS A 25 -61.06 -7.04 -8.70
CA CYS A 25 -60.67 -7.97 -7.63
C CYS A 25 -61.69 -9.11 -7.46
N ARG A 26 -62.98 -8.81 -7.53
CA ARG A 26 -64.06 -9.81 -7.39
C ARG A 26 -64.05 -10.80 -8.56
N VAL A 27 -63.99 -10.29 -9.79
CA VAL A 27 -63.99 -11.11 -11.02
C VAL A 27 -62.75 -12.02 -11.09
N LEU A 28 -61.59 -11.52 -10.67
CA LEU A 28 -60.33 -12.27 -10.70
C LEU A 28 -60.09 -13.14 -9.46
N GLY A 29 -61.00 -13.12 -8.48
CA GLY A 29 -60.88 -13.90 -7.24
C GLY A 29 -59.66 -13.53 -6.39
N VAL A 30 -59.31 -12.24 -6.31
CA VAL A 30 -58.18 -11.75 -5.51
C VAL A 30 -58.63 -10.71 -4.47
N SER A 31 -57.87 -10.57 -3.38
CA SER A 31 -58.19 -9.58 -2.35
C SER A 31 -57.79 -8.17 -2.78
N ARG A 32 -58.58 -7.17 -2.35
CA ARG A 32 -58.25 -5.74 -2.53
C ARG A 32 -56.96 -5.37 -1.80
N SER A 33 -56.75 -5.92 -0.59
CA SER A 33 -55.53 -5.70 0.19
C SER A 33 -54.29 -6.24 -0.53
N GLY A 34 -54.40 -7.39 -1.21
CA GLY A 34 -53.32 -7.95 -2.03
C GLY A 34 -52.96 -7.06 -3.22
N TYR A 35 -53.95 -6.47 -3.89
CA TYR A 35 -53.70 -5.51 -4.97
C TYR A 35 -52.96 -4.26 -4.49
N TYR A 36 -53.39 -3.65 -3.39
CA TYR A 36 -52.70 -2.46 -2.86
C TYR A 36 -51.31 -2.77 -2.30
N ALA A 37 -51.09 -3.96 -1.74
CA ALA A 37 -49.76 -4.43 -1.35
C ALA A 37 -48.84 -4.62 -2.57
N TYR A 38 -49.37 -5.14 -3.67
CA TYR A 38 -48.65 -5.21 -4.95
C TYR A 38 -48.28 -3.81 -5.46
N LEU A 39 -49.24 -2.88 -5.44
CA LEU A 39 -49.02 -1.51 -5.93
C LEU A 39 -47.97 -0.77 -5.10
N SER A 40 -48.05 -0.84 -3.77
CA SER A 40 -47.05 -0.23 -2.88
C SER A 40 -45.66 -0.88 -3.05
N GLY A 41 -45.60 -2.19 -3.23
CA GLY A 41 -44.38 -2.92 -3.53
C GLY A 41 -43.73 -2.49 -4.85
N ARG A 42 -44.54 -2.29 -5.90
CA ARG A 42 -44.09 -1.80 -7.22
C ARG A 42 -43.50 -0.39 -7.11
N LEU A 43 -44.22 0.53 -6.48
CA LEU A 43 -43.75 1.91 -6.27
C LEU A 43 -42.47 1.95 -5.41
N ALA A 44 -42.36 1.08 -4.41
CA ALA A 44 -41.14 0.96 -3.61
C ALA A 44 -39.96 0.38 -4.42
N ALA A 45 -40.22 -0.55 -5.36
CA ALA A 45 -39.20 -1.05 -6.27
C ALA A 45 -38.70 0.03 -7.23
N GLU A 46 -39.59 0.82 -7.82
CA GLU A 46 -39.25 1.95 -8.70
C GLU A 46 -38.40 3.00 -7.98
N LYS A 47 -38.80 3.37 -6.74
CA LYS A 47 -38.00 4.27 -5.90
C LYS A 47 -36.60 3.72 -5.62
N ARG A 48 -36.49 2.41 -5.34
CA ARG A 48 -35.19 1.75 -5.13
C ARG A 48 -34.34 1.76 -6.39
N ALA A 49 -34.93 1.50 -7.56
CA ALA A 49 -34.23 1.55 -8.84
C ALA A 49 -33.64 2.94 -9.10
N CYS A 50 -34.45 4.01 -8.92
CA CYS A 50 -33.97 5.38 -9.08
C CYS A 50 -32.82 5.73 -8.12
N GLN A 51 -32.90 5.28 -6.86
CA GLN A 51 -31.81 5.46 -5.90
C GLN A 51 -30.55 4.69 -6.28
N GLU A 52 -30.68 3.50 -6.86
CA GLU A 52 -29.54 2.72 -7.33
C GLU A 52 -28.88 3.37 -8.53
N GLU A 53 -29.63 3.87 -9.51
CA GLU A 53 -29.09 4.62 -10.64
C GLU A 53 -28.27 5.83 -10.19
N ARG A 54 -28.79 6.60 -9.23
CA ARG A 54 -28.05 7.73 -8.63
C ARG A 54 -26.75 7.27 -7.97
N LEU A 55 -26.81 6.20 -7.18
CA LEU A 55 -25.62 5.65 -6.50
C LEU A 55 -24.59 5.12 -7.51
N ILE A 56 -25.04 4.50 -8.61
CA ILE A 56 -24.14 4.04 -9.69
C ILE A 56 -23.44 5.22 -10.36
N ALA A 57 -24.14 6.33 -10.59
CA ALA A 57 -23.53 7.54 -11.15
C ALA A 57 -22.41 8.08 -10.25
N GLU A 58 -22.62 8.11 -8.93
CA GLU A 58 -21.60 8.51 -7.95
C GLU A 58 -20.42 7.51 -7.89
N ILE A 59 -20.72 6.20 -7.94
CA ILE A 59 -19.70 5.15 -8.03
C ILE A 59 -18.80 5.37 -9.25
N ARG A 60 -19.39 5.62 -10.43
CA ARG A 60 -18.66 5.90 -11.67
C ARG A 60 -17.81 7.15 -11.54
N HIS A 61 -18.38 8.22 -11.00
CA HIS A 61 -17.66 9.46 -10.77
C HIS A 61 -16.39 9.25 -9.91
N HIS A 62 -16.50 8.57 -8.76
CA HIS A 62 -15.33 8.27 -7.93
C HIS A 62 -14.35 7.28 -8.57
N HIS A 63 -14.84 6.33 -9.36
CA HIS A 63 -14.00 5.39 -10.09
C HIS A 63 -13.17 6.12 -11.16
N ASP A 64 -13.78 6.99 -11.94
CA ASP A 64 -13.12 7.78 -12.98
C ASP A 64 -12.13 8.79 -12.40
N LEU A 65 -12.48 9.50 -11.31
CA LEU A 65 -11.54 10.38 -10.58
C LEU A 65 -10.28 9.63 -10.11
N SER A 66 -10.41 8.34 -9.81
CA SER A 66 -9.28 7.49 -9.43
C SER A 66 -8.49 6.93 -10.62
N ARG A 67 -8.78 7.37 -11.85
CA ARG A 67 -8.29 6.75 -13.09
C ARG A 67 -8.57 5.24 -13.11
N ARG A 68 -9.77 4.86 -12.68
CA ARG A 68 -10.26 3.47 -12.61
C ARG A 68 -9.47 2.55 -11.66
N ALA A 69 -8.64 3.11 -10.79
CA ALA A 69 -7.84 2.33 -9.84
C ALA A 69 -8.65 1.79 -8.66
N TYR A 70 -9.73 2.46 -8.26
CA TYR A 70 -10.43 2.13 -7.02
C TYR A 70 -11.34 0.90 -7.18
N GLY A 71 -11.18 -0.10 -6.32
CA GLY A 71 -12.15 -1.19 -6.15
C GLY A 71 -13.24 -0.85 -5.13
N ALA A 72 -14.19 -1.76 -4.94
CA ALA A 72 -15.34 -1.58 -4.04
C ALA A 72 -15.00 -1.06 -2.63
N PRO A 73 -13.92 -1.49 -1.94
CA PRO A 73 -13.57 -0.94 -0.64
C PRO A 73 -13.22 0.55 -0.68
N ARG A 74 -12.44 0.97 -1.70
CA ARG A 74 -11.97 2.36 -1.84
C ARG A 74 -13.08 3.29 -2.33
N VAL A 75 -13.93 2.80 -3.24
CA VAL A 75 -15.15 3.52 -3.66
C VAL A 75 -16.10 3.69 -2.48
N THR A 76 -16.34 2.64 -1.69
CA THR A 76 -17.19 2.73 -0.49
C THR A 76 -16.66 3.78 0.50
N ALA A 77 -15.35 3.81 0.72
CA ALA A 77 -14.72 4.81 1.58
C ALA A 77 -14.85 6.23 1.01
N ALA A 78 -14.74 6.41 -0.31
CA ALA A 78 -14.94 7.71 -0.96
C ALA A 78 -16.39 8.21 -0.84
N LEU A 79 -17.37 7.35 -1.11
CA LEU A 79 -18.79 7.65 -0.94
C LEU A 79 -19.12 8.05 0.52
N ARG A 80 -18.57 7.33 1.50
CA ARG A 80 -18.77 7.67 2.92
C ARG A 80 -18.16 9.01 3.30
N ARG A 81 -16.98 9.35 2.76
CA ARG A 81 -16.38 10.69 2.94
C ARG A 81 -17.23 11.80 2.30
N GLY A 82 -17.93 11.49 1.21
CA GLY A 82 -18.92 12.36 0.58
C GLY A 82 -20.27 12.44 1.32
N GLY A 83 -20.42 11.79 2.49
CA GLY A 83 -21.64 11.84 3.29
C GLY A 83 -22.64 10.70 3.03
N HIS A 84 -22.35 9.78 2.11
CA HIS A 84 -23.27 8.68 1.80
C HIS A 84 -23.23 7.58 2.88
N ARG A 85 -24.40 7.25 3.45
CA ARG A 85 -24.57 6.11 4.36
C ARG A 85 -24.85 4.83 3.57
N VAL A 86 -23.79 4.23 3.04
CA VAL A 86 -23.86 3.05 2.16
C VAL A 86 -23.08 1.85 2.71
N ASN A 87 -23.69 0.66 2.58
CA ASN A 87 -23.06 -0.62 2.92
C ASN A 87 -22.12 -1.08 1.79
N HIS A 88 -20.92 -1.53 2.15
CA HIS A 88 -19.92 -2.04 1.19
C HIS A 88 -20.47 -3.15 0.29
N LYS A 89 -21.32 -4.06 0.80
CA LYS A 89 -21.93 -5.14 0.01
C LYS A 89 -22.83 -4.62 -1.11
N ARG A 90 -23.52 -3.49 -0.88
CA ARG A 90 -24.34 -2.83 -1.90
C ARG A 90 -23.47 -2.24 -3.01
N VAL A 91 -22.38 -1.58 -2.64
CA VAL A 91 -21.41 -1.03 -3.61
C VAL A 91 -20.78 -2.15 -4.43
N GLU A 92 -20.33 -3.22 -3.77
CA GLU A 92 -19.74 -4.38 -4.43
C GLU A 92 -20.70 -5.02 -5.42
N ARG A 93 -21.96 -5.25 -5.02
CA ARG A 93 -23.01 -5.76 -5.91
C ARG A 93 -23.19 -4.86 -7.13
N LEU A 94 -23.38 -3.56 -6.93
CA LEU A 94 -23.63 -2.60 -8.01
C LEU A 94 -22.43 -2.49 -8.96
N MET A 95 -21.21 -2.44 -8.42
CA MET A 95 -19.99 -2.43 -9.22
C MET A 95 -19.88 -3.70 -10.08
N ARG A 96 -20.18 -4.88 -9.52
CA ARG A 96 -20.16 -6.14 -10.25
C ARG A 96 -21.20 -6.17 -11.38
N GLU A 97 -22.44 -5.79 -11.09
CA GLU A 97 -23.52 -5.74 -12.08
C GLU A 97 -23.22 -4.77 -13.24
N HIS A 98 -22.43 -3.73 -12.99
CA HIS A 98 -22.10 -2.69 -13.98
C HIS A 98 -20.70 -2.84 -14.58
N GLY A 99 -20.01 -3.95 -14.35
CA GLY A 99 -18.66 -4.21 -14.89
C GLY A 99 -17.58 -3.25 -14.39
N ILE A 100 -17.78 -2.62 -13.23
CA ILE A 100 -16.84 -1.68 -12.64
C ILE A 100 -15.87 -2.46 -11.75
N SER A 101 -14.61 -2.50 -12.13
CA SER A 101 -13.55 -3.15 -11.36
C SER A 101 -12.40 -2.18 -11.07
N GLY A 102 -11.85 -2.25 -9.87
CA GLY A 102 -10.62 -1.54 -9.53
C GLY A 102 -9.37 -2.31 -9.98
N ILE A 103 -8.27 -1.59 -10.16
CA ILE A 103 -6.96 -2.19 -10.38
C ILE A 103 -6.50 -2.84 -9.07
N THR A 104 -6.39 -4.17 -9.08
CA THR A 104 -5.76 -4.92 -7.98
C THR A 104 -4.31 -5.20 -8.35
N ARG A 105 -3.34 -4.75 -7.54
CA ARG A 105 -1.95 -5.20 -7.71
C ARG A 105 -1.93 -6.72 -7.60
N ARG A 106 -1.44 -7.40 -8.64
CA ARG A 106 -1.29 -8.86 -8.70
C ARG A 106 -0.66 -9.33 -7.38
N ARG A 107 -1.29 -10.27 -6.69
CA ARG A 107 -0.80 -10.84 -5.42
C ARG A 107 0.66 -11.24 -5.61
N ARG A 108 1.57 -10.64 -4.83
CA ARG A 108 2.99 -11.05 -4.79
C ARG A 108 2.99 -12.53 -4.45
N ARG A 109 3.52 -13.40 -5.33
CA ARG A 109 3.82 -14.78 -4.99
C ARG A 109 4.97 -14.71 -3.99
N GLY A 110 4.66 -14.71 -2.70
CA GLY A 110 5.66 -14.64 -1.64
C GLY A 110 6.45 -15.94 -1.62
N LEU A 111 7.73 -15.88 -1.99
CA LEU A 111 8.76 -16.87 -1.63
C LEU A 111 9.49 -16.46 -0.33
N THR A 112 9.07 -15.35 0.29
CA THR A 112 9.66 -14.80 1.51
C THR A 112 9.18 -15.63 2.72
N ARG A 113 10.01 -16.56 3.18
CA ARG A 113 9.80 -17.33 4.40
C ARG A 113 10.77 -16.81 5.46
N ALA A 114 10.25 -16.15 6.49
CA ALA A 114 11.07 -15.67 7.60
C ALA A 114 11.76 -16.85 8.31
N ASP A 115 13.05 -16.72 8.56
CA ASP A 115 13.78 -17.64 9.42
C ASP A 115 13.34 -17.43 10.87
N ARG A 116 12.80 -18.49 11.48
CA ARG A 116 12.29 -18.45 12.86
C ARG A 116 13.40 -18.39 13.90
N ASN A 117 14.64 -18.64 13.51
CA ASN A 117 15.79 -18.74 14.42
C ASN A 117 16.69 -17.50 14.43
N ALA A 118 16.38 -16.47 13.63
CA ALA A 118 17.15 -15.23 13.63
C ALA A 118 16.90 -14.44 14.94
N ILE A 119 17.96 -14.21 15.72
CA ILE A 119 17.91 -13.35 16.92
C ILE A 119 17.51 -11.94 16.47
N ALA A 120 16.35 -11.48 16.94
CA ALA A 120 15.87 -10.14 16.66
C ALA A 120 16.78 -9.12 17.36
N SER A 121 17.55 -8.35 16.61
CA SER A 121 18.22 -7.18 17.16
C SER A 121 17.19 -6.09 17.51
N PRO A 122 17.45 -5.29 18.55
CA PRO A 122 16.54 -4.25 19.03
C PRO A 122 16.30 -3.19 17.95
N ASP A 123 15.05 -2.74 17.81
CA ASP A 123 14.65 -1.61 16.96
C ASP A 123 15.09 -0.30 17.64
N LEU A 124 16.29 0.17 17.30
CA LEU A 124 16.83 1.42 17.85
C LEU A 124 16.19 2.68 17.23
N VAL A 125 15.40 2.52 16.16
CA VAL A 125 14.61 3.62 15.56
C VAL A 125 13.28 3.77 16.29
N GLY A 126 12.75 2.71 16.90
CA GLY A 126 11.49 2.76 17.65
C GLY A 126 10.30 3.20 16.80
N ARG A 127 10.37 2.98 15.47
CA ARG A 127 9.47 3.55 14.44
C ARG A 127 9.44 5.08 14.35
N ASP A 128 10.41 5.77 14.94
CA ASP A 128 10.62 7.20 14.76
C ASP A 128 11.58 7.49 13.58
N PHE A 129 10.99 7.66 12.40
CA PHE A 129 11.68 8.02 11.16
C PHE A 129 11.90 9.54 10.99
N THR A 130 11.96 10.29 12.08
CA THR A 130 12.31 11.71 12.07
C THR A 130 13.75 11.90 12.54
N ALA A 131 14.47 12.86 11.95
CA ALA A 131 15.80 13.26 12.35
C ALA A 131 15.89 14.78 12.31
N ALA A 132 16.40 15.39 13.38
CA ALA A 132 16.53 16.84 13.49
C ALA A 132 17.75 17.38 12.73
N GLU A 133 18.78 16.56 12.56
CA GLU A 133 20.05 16.96 11.94
C GLU A 133 20.54 15.92 10.93
N PRO A 134 21.14 16.35 9.81
CA PRO A 134 21.80 15.46 8.87
C PRO A 134 22.87 14.61 9.54
N GLY A 135 23.06 13.40 9.04
CA GLY A 135 24.07 12.45 9.47
C GLY A 135 23.75 11.70 10.76
N THR A 136 22.55 11.87 11.33
CA THR A 136 22.17 11.27 12.63
C THR A 136 21.39 9.96 12.49
N LYS A 137 20.47 9.88 11.52
CA LYS A 137 19.71 8.65 11.23
C LYS A 137 19.66 8.40 9.73
N LEU A 138 20.02 7.19 9.33
CA LEU A 138 19.98 6.73 7.95
C LEU A 138 18.97 5.59 7.82
N VAL A 139 18.28 5.54 6.69
CA VAL A 139 17.43 4.41 6.31
C VAL A 139 17.90 3.83 4.98
N GLY A 140 17.96 2.49 4.91
CA GLY A 140 18.33 1.77 3.72
C GLY A 140 17.24 0.83 3.24
N ASP A 141 17.07 0.77 1.93
CA ASP A 141 16.18 -0.16 1.24
C ASP A 141 16.91 -0.83 0.07
N ILE A 142 16.40 -1.99 -0.34
CA ILE A 142 16.87 -2.69 -1.54
C ILE A 142 15.70 -2.87 -2.49
N THR A 143 15.90 -2.44 -3.72
CA THR A 143 14.90 -2.57 -4.78
C THR A 143 15.44 -3.35 -5.98
N TYR A 144 14.51 -3.95 -6.72
CA TYR A 144 14.81 -4.77 -7.90
C TYR A 144 14.45 -4.00 -9.16
N LEU A 145 15.42 -3.86 -10.05
CA LEU A 145 15.30 -3.12 -11.30
C LEU A 145 15.30 -4.10 -12.48
N PRO A 146 14.19 -4.22 -13.22
CA PRO A 146 14.18 -5.00 -14.46
C PRO A 146 14.93 -4.22 -15.55
N THR A 147 15.91 -4.86 -16.18
CA THR A 147 16.68 -4.30 -17.31
C THR A 147 16.62 -5.23 -18.51
N LEU A 148 17.05 -4.77 -19.69
CA LEU A 148 17.14 -5.60 -20.90
C LEU A 148 18.18 -6.73 -20.77
N ALA A 149 19.14 -6.60 -19.85
CA ALA A 149 20.18 -7.59 -19.58
C ALA A 149 19.85 -8.53 -18.41
N GLY A 150 18.67 -8.38 -17.78
CA GLY A 150 18.26 -9.16 -16.62
C GLY A 150 17.92 -8.30 -15.40
N TRP A 151 17.88 -8.93 -14.23
CA TRP A 151 17.54 -8.26 -12.97
C TRP A 151 18.77 -7.63 -12.34
N TRP A 152 18.65 -6.37 -11.95
CA TRP A 152 19.64 -5.66 -11.15
C TRP A 152 19.06 -5.33 -9.77
N TYR A 153 19.94 -5.26 -8.79
CA TYR A 153 19.65 -4.99 -7.40
C TYR A 153 20.28 -3.64 -7.05
N LEU A 154 19.48 -2.73 -6.54
CA LEU A 154 19.92 -1.41 -6.09
C LEU A 154 19.68 -1.30 -4.59
N ALA A 155 20.75 -1.10 -3.82
CA ALA A 155 20.67 -0.67 -2.44
C ALA A 155 20.82 0.84 -2.36
N THR A 156 19.98 1.51 -1.58
CA THR A 156 20.08 2.93 -1.30
C THR A 156 20.21 3.18 0.19
N VAL A 157 20.89 4.26 0.55
CA VAL A 157 21.01 4.80 1.91
C VAL A 157 20.56 6.25 1.85
N ILE A 158 19.51 6.55 2.59
CA ILE A 158 18.87 7.86 2.65
C ILE A 158 19.09 8.45 4.04
N ASP A 159 19.46 9.72 4.09
CA ASP A 159 19.48 10.49 5.33
C ASP A 159 18.07 10.95 5.71
N LEU A 160 17.64 10.71 6.95
CA LEU A 160 16.27 11.02 7.36
C LEU A 160 15.99 12.53 7.56
N ALA A 161 17.01 13.34 7.81
CA ALA A 161 16.87 14.78 7.99
C ALA A 161 16.84 15.51 6.64
N THR A 162 17.75 15.17 5.71
CA THR A 162 17.80 15.82 4.39
C THR A 162 16.91 15.16 3.34
N ARG A 163 16.54 13.88 3.55
CA ARG A 163 15.87 13.01 2.56
C ARG A 163 16.70 12.73 1.31
N GLU A 164 17.99 13.05 1.31
CA GLU A 164 18.88 12.79 0.20
C GLU A 164 19.41 11.35 0.20
N VAL A 165 19.67 10.83 -0.99
CA VAL A 165 20.41 9.57 -1.16
C VAL A 165 21.90 9.86 -0.93
N VAL A 166 22.38 9.51 0.25
CA VAL A 166 23.77 9.71 0.67
C VAL A 166 24.68 8.56 0.24
N GLY A 167 24.13 7.40 -0.08
CA GLY A 167 24.88 6.27 -0.61
C GLY A 167 24.02 5.33 -1.42
N TYR A 168 24.63 4.63 -2.38
CA TYR A 168 23.97 3.57 -3.13
C TYR A 168 24.98 2.52 -3.59
N GLY A 169 24.47 1.32 -3.85
CA GLY A 169 25.23 0.22 -4.44
C GLY A 169 24.38 -0.49 -5.47
N MET A 170 24.98 -0.95 -6.57
CA MET A 170 24.27 -1.65 -7.64
C MET A 170 25.01 -2.92 -8.02
N ALA A 171 24.28 -4.04 -8.14
CA ALA A 171 24.85 -5.31 -8.57
C ALA A 171 23.81 -6.16 -9.30
N ASP A 172 24.26 -7.20 -9.99
CA ASP A 172 23.42 -8.26 -10.55
C ASP A 172 23.05 -9.34 -9.50
N HIS A 173 23.41 -9.14 -8.23
CA HIS A 173 23.18 -10.08 -7.14
C HIS A 173 22.66 -9.43 -5.85
N HIS A 174 21.94 -10.19 -5.03
CA HIS A 174 21.41 -9.77 -3.72
C HIS A 174 22.33 -10.18 -2.54
N ARG A 175 23.63 -9.90 -2.61
CA ARG A 175 24.60 -10.23 -1.55
C ARG A 175 24.76 -9.08 -0.56
N ALA A 176 25.22 -9.38 0.65
CA ALA A 176 25.48 -8.38 1.69
C ALA A 176 26.45 -7.25 1.23
N GLY A 177 27.38 -7.57 0.33
CA GLY A 177 28.30 -6.61 -0.27
C GLY A 177 27.60 -5.39 -0.88
N LEU A 178 26.42 -5.58 -1.49
CA LEU A 178 25.63 -4.50 -2.08
C LEU A 178 25.26 -3.40 -1.06
N VAL A 179 24.90 -3.81 0.16
CA VAL A 179 24.53 -2.89 1.24
C VAL A 179 25.79 -2.27 1.87
N VAL A 180 26.84 -3.07 1.99
CA VAL A 180 28.15 -2.59 2.49
C VAL A 180 28.68 -1.48 1.59
N ASP A 181 28.58 -1.63 0.27
CA ASP A 181 29.05 -0.62 -0.69
C ASP A 181 28.24 0.66 -0.60
N ALA A 182 26.92 0.57 -0.43
CA ALA A 182 26.06 1.73 -0.23
C ALA A 182 26.39 2.48 1.08
N LEU A 183 26.65 1.75 2.17
CA LEU A 183 27.04 2.36 3.46
C LEU A 183 28.46 2.94 3.42
N ARG A 184 29.40 2.28 2.73
CA ARG A 184 30.75 2.81 2.49
C ARG A 184 30.69 4.11 1.71
N MET A 185 29.85 4.18 0.68
CA MET A 185 29.64 5.40 -0.08
C MET A 185 29.08 6.52 0.82
N ALA A 186 28.09 6.22 1.66
CA ALA A 186 27.52 7.20 2.59
C ALA A 186 28.56 7.71 3.60
N ALA A 187 29.36 6.81 4.20
CA ALA A 187 30.42 7.18 5.12
C ALA A 187 31.54 7.99 4.45
N GLY A 188 31.91 7.64 3.22
CA GLY A 188 32.94 8.31 2.45
C GLY A 188 32.62 9.76 2.07
N ARG A 189 31.34 10.17 2.12
CA ARG A 189 30.94 11.57 1.90
C ARG A 189 31.19 12.48 3.11
N GLY A 190 31.58 11.93 4.27
CA GLY A 190 32.00 12.71 5.45
C GLY A 190 30.87 13.44 6.20
N ALA A 191 29.61 13.24 5.83
CA ALA A 191 28.46 13.92 6.43
C ALA A 191 27.85 13.18 7.65
N LEU A 192 28.38 12.01 8.02
CA LEU A 192 27.84 11.19 9.10
C LEU A 192 28.35 11.66 10.46
N LYS A 193 27.44 11.83 11.42
CA LYS A 193 27.77 12.20 12.80
C LYS A 193 28.15 10.97 13.62
N GLU A 194 28.90 11.20 14.68
CA GLU A 194 29.21 10.17 15.67
C GLU A 194 27.92 9.60 16.27
N GLY A 195 27.86 8.29 16.43
CA GLY A 195 26.64 7.62 16.90
C GLY A 195 25.49 7.55 15.90
N CYS A 196 25.74 7.81 14.61
CA CYS A 196 24.74 7.67 13.54
C CYS A 196 24.05 6.30 13.58
N ILE A 197 22.72 6.30 13.49
CA ILE A 197 21.90 5.08 13.49
C ILE A 197 21.51 4.76 12.05
N ALA A 198 22.02 3.65 11.51
CA ALA A 198 21.54 3.10 10.25
C ALA A 198 20.45 2.04 10.50
N HIS A 199 19.35 2.15 9.77
CA HIS A 199 18.22 1.24 9.81
C HIS A 199 17.93 0.65 8.44
N SER A 200 17.72 -0.66 8.37
CA SER A 200 17.27 -1.34 7.15
C SER A 200 16.05 -2.17 7.51
N ASP A 201 14.96 -1.98 6.75
CA ASP A 201 13.77 -2.79 6.91
C ASP A 201 14.07 -4.26 6.61
N ARG A 202 13.49 -5.17 7.41
CA ARG A 202 13.69 -6.62 7.28
C ARG A 202 13.10 -7.14 5.96
N GLY A 203 13.91 -7.15 4.90
CA GLY A 203 13.70 -7.99 3.72
C GLY A 203 14.29 -9.38 3.96
N SER A 204 13.48 -10.35 4.40
CA SER A 204 13.91 -11.75 4.53
C SER A 204 13.88 -12.44 3.16
N GLU A 205 14.92 -12.22 2.35
CA GLU A 205 15.05 -12.89 1.06
C GLU A 205 16.24 -13.85 1.05
N LEU A 206 15.92 -15.13 0.86
CA LEU A 206 16.80 -16.25 0.51
C LEU A 206 17.92 -16.58 1.53
N GLY A 207 17.56 -17.25 2.63
CA GLY A 207 18.49 -18.14 3.36
C GLY A 207 19.81 -17.55 3.86
N LEU A 208 19.95 -16.23 3.88
CA LEU A 208 21.14 -15.51 4.31
C LEU A 208 20.81 -14.73 5.57
N ASN A 209 21.46 -15.12 6.66
CA ASN A 209 21.42 -14.42 7.95
C ASN A 209 21.94 -12.98 7.78
N ARG A 210 21.06 -11.99 7.95
CA ARG A 210 21.42 -10.57 8.09
C ARG A 210 21.48 -10.22 9.57
N SER A 211 22.60 -10.53 10.21
CA SER A 211 22.92 -10.12 11.57
C SER A 211 23.74 -8.84 11.56
N SER A 212 23.13 -7.74 11.13
CA SER A 212 23.65 -6.41 11.43
C SER A 212 22.47 -5.45 11.42
N GLN A 213 21.84 -5.32 12.57
CA GLN A 213 20.91 -4.23 12.84
C GLN A 213 21.67 -3.31 13.79
N HIS A 214 22.09 -2.18 13.22
CA HIS A 214 22.78 -1.06 13.84
C HIS A 214 24.30 -1.24 14.03
N HIS A 215 25.06 -0.34 13.40
CA HIS A 215 26.46 -0.07 13.72
C HIS A 215 26.53 1.35 14.27
N ARG A 216 27.06 1.51 15.48
CA ARG A 216 27.46 2.81 16.02
C ARG A 216 28.84 3.13 15.43
N LEU A 217 28.97 4.26 14.74
CA LEU A 217 30.25 4.71 14.19
C LEU A 217 30.91 5.64 15.24
N ASP A 218 31.98 5.19 15.89
CA ASP A 218 32.77 5.94 16.88
C ASP A 218 34.21 6.18 16.36
N ARG A 219 34.88 7.24 16.82
CA ARG A 219 36.23 7.65 16.38
C ARG A 219 37.35 6.97 17.19
N GLY A 220 38.29 6.32 16.48
CA GLY A 220 39.63 5.98 16.98
C GLY A 220 39.84 4.50 17.32
N ASP A 221 40.38 3.73 16.36
CA ASP A 221 41.45 2.74 16.56
C ASP A 221 41.74 1.99 15.23
N GLN A 222 42.99 1.58 15.04
CA GLN A 222 43.61 1.21 13.76
C GLN A 222 43.34 -0.25 13.29
N LEU A 223 43.27 -0.41 11.95
CA LEU A 223 43.68 -1.52 11.04
C LEU A 223 43.01 -2.93 11.00
N ALA A 224 42.92 -3.42 9.73
CA ALA A 224 42.88 -4.79 9.18
C ALA A 224 41.67 -5.71 9.40
N LEU A 225 41.11 -6.26 8.30
CA LEU A 225 40.44 -7.57 8.31
C LEU A 225 40.56 -8.26 6.95
N PHE A 226 41.38 -9.32 6.96
CA PHE A 226 41.21 -10.52 6.13
C PHE A 226 39.88 -11.19 6.49
N LEU A 227 39.19 -11.75 5.50
CA LEU A 227 38.13 -12.74 5.70
C LEU A 227 38.62 -14.07 5.10
N ASP A 228 39.02 -14.97 6.00
CA ASP A 228 39.24 -16.39 5.74
C ASP A 228 37.86 -17.07 5.54
N PRO A 229 37.62 -17.90 4.50
CA PRO A 229 36.27 -18.35 4.14
C PRO A 229 35.63 -19.39 5.09
N GLU A 230 36.31 -19.88 6.13
CA GLU A 230 35.90 -21.12 6.83
C GLU A 230 35.54 -21.02 8.33
N ASP A 231 35.71 -19.88 9.02
CA ASP A 231 35.43 -19.84 10.48
C ASP A 231 33.97 -19.48 10.81
N ARG A 232 33.30 -20.37 11.56
CA ARG A 232 31.87 -20.35 11.94
C ARG A 232 31.63 -19.80 13.35
N SER A 233 32.52 -18.98 13.89
CA SER A 233 32.37 -18.46 15.25
C SER A 233 32.28 -16.92 15.31
N TRP A 234 31.20 -16.44 15.94
CA TRP A 234 30.83 -15.04 16.09
C TRP A 234 31.53 -14.41 17.29
N GLY A 235 32.23 -13.29 17.09
CA GLY A 235 32.82 -12.53 18.19
C GLY A 235 33.39 -11.17 17.78
N HIS A 236 32.61 -10.12 18.05
CA HIS A 236 32.96 -8.70 18.33
C HIS A 236 33.97 -7.89 17.48
N ARG A 237 33.45 -6.73 17.02
CA ARG A 237 34.10 -5.40 16.79
C ARG A 237 34.94 -5.26 15.50
N ILE A 238 34.56 -4.29 14.64
CA ILE A 238 35.22 -3.99 13.34
C ILE A 238 35.64 -2.51 13.32
N THR A 239 36.92 -2.23 12.99
CA THR A 239 37.59 -0.90 12.94
C THR A 239 38.12 -0.56 11.53
N TYR A 240 38.18 0.73 11.15
CA TYR A 240 38.75 1.24 9.88
C TYR A 240 39.49 2.60 10.05
N PRO A 241 40.51 2.93 9.22
CA PRO A 241 41.33 4.15 9.34
C PRO A 241 40.82 5.35 8.50
N VAL A 242 41.21 6.57 8.90
CA VAL A 242 40.89 7.86 8.24
C VAL A 242 42.16 8.49 7.66
N CYS A 243 42.06 9.09 6.45
CA CYS A 243 43.09 9.94 5.86
C CYS A 243 43.32 11.20 6.72
N ARG A 244 44.58 11.49 7.06
CA ARG A 244 45.00 12.78 7.64
C ARG A 244 45.15 13.80 6.52
N ASP A 245 44.39 14.88 6.56
CA ASP A 245 44.82 16.14 5.96
C ASP A 245 45.81 16.82 6.92
N SER A 246 47.10 16.61 6.65
CA SER A 246 48.16 17.44 7.22
C SER A 246 48.24 18.76 6.46
N ALA A 247 47.52 19.77 6.94
CA ALA A 247 47.77 21.16 6.55
C ALA A 247 49.08 21.62 7.21
N ASN A 248 50.15 21.58 6.42
CA ASN A 248 51.45 22.16 6.72
C ASN A 248 51.39 23.66 6.40
N THR A 249 51.25 24.52 7.41
CA THR A 249 51.47 25.97 7.27
C THR A 249 52.82 26.32 7.86
N GLY A 250 53.87 26.05 7.08
CA GLY A 250 55.20 26.63 7.26
C GLY A 250 55.27 28.02 6.62
N GLN A 251 55.86 28.96 7.35
CA GLN A 251 56.17 30.35 6.99
C GLN A 251 56.96 30.48 5.66
N SER A 252 56.69 31.54 4.88
CA SER A 252 57.67 32.59 4.53
C SER A 252 57.08 33.66 3.61
N ARG A 253 56.95 34.90 4.10
CA ARG A 253 57.69 36.10 3.68
C ARG A 253 57.14 37.32 4.42
#